data_AF-A0A560W477-F1
#
_entry.id   AF-A0A560W477-F1
#
_cell.length_a   1.000
_cell.length_b   1.000
_cell.length_c   1.000
_cell.angle_alpha   90.00
_cell.angle_beta   90.00
_cell.angle_gamma   90.00
#
_symmetry.space_group_name_H-M   'P 1'
#
loop_
_entity.id
_entity.type
_entity.pdbx_description
1 polymer ?
#
loop_
_entity_poly.entity_id
_entity_poly.type
_entity_poly.pdbx_seq_one_letter_code
_entity_poly.pdbx_strand_id
1 'polypeptide(L)' 'MFALEGEPERVIRAGEAFWKPGGDVIHYQAATHLSDARTTFIAVMVCTPGKEMLTYVGADELAERAHLRHPRPA' A
#
# COMPACT_ATOMS: atom_id res chain seq x y z
N MET A 1 -7.85 6.40 -2.05
CA MET A 1 -7.46 5.41 -3.07
C MET A 1 -6.41 4.49 -2.52
N PHE A 2 -6.49 3.19 -2.76
CA PHE A 2 -5.51 2.18 -2.36
C PHE A 2 -5.03 1.42 -3.59
N ALA A 3 -3.72 1.27 -3.74
CA ALA A 3 -3.09 0.50 -4.80
C ALA A 3 -2.09 -0.49 -4.21
N LEU A 4 -2.09 -1.69 -4.77
CA LEU A 4 -1.14 -2.76 -4.47
C LEU A 4 -0.46 -3.14 -5.80
N GLU A 5 0.86 -3.29 -5.78
CA GLU A 5 1.61 -3.76 -6.96
C GLU A 5 0.97 -5.05 -7.53
N GLY A 6 0.78 -5.12 -8.85
CA GLY A 6 0.10 -6.25 -9.48
C GLY A 6 -1.44 -6.29 -9.34
N GLU A 7 -2.07 -5.35 -8.63
CA GLU A 7 -3.53 -5.20 -8.56
C GLU A 7 -4.04 -3.81 -9.01
N PRO A 8 -5.24 -3.70 -9.61
CA PRO A 8 -5.85 -2.41 -9.92
C PRO A 8 -6.14 -1.64 -8.63
N GLU A 9 -6.07 -0.32 -8.71
CA GLU A 9 -6.42 0.51 -7.56
C GLU A 9 -7.90 0.42 -7.22
N ARG A 10 -8.22 0.55 -5.93
CA ARG A 10 -9.58 0.46 -5.42
C ARG A 10 -9.83 1.38 -4.25
N VAL A 11 -11.10 1.61 -3.97
CA VAL A 11 -11.55 2.36 -2.81
C VAL A 11 -11.71 1.41 -1.63
N ILE A 12 -11.01 1.70 -0.52
CA ILE A 12 -11.25 1.04 0.77
C ILE A 12 -12.27 1.87 1.52
N ARG A 13 -13.33 1.22 2.00
CA ARG A 13 -14.37 1.89 2.80
C ARG A 13 -14.09 1.77 4.30
N ALA A 14 -14.67 2.69 5.09
CA ALA A 14 -14.60 2.60 6.54
C ALA A 14 -15.18 1.27 7.03
N GLY A 15 -14.48 0.60 7.95
CA GLY A 15 -14.84 -0.73 8.46
C GLY A 15 -14.38 -1.91 7.60
N GLU A 16 -13.83 -1.65 6.40
CA GLU A 16 -13.28 -2.71 5.56
C GLU A 16 -11.89 -3.12 6.04
N ALA A 17 -11.67 -4.44 6.16
CA ALA A 17 -10.36 -5.03 6.40
C ALA A 17 -9.75 -5.54 5.09
N PHE A 18 -8.44 -5.42 4.95
CA PHE A 18 -7.68 -6.00 3.85
C PHE A 18 -6.38 -6.61 4.40
N TRP A 19 -5.84 -7.57 3.67
CA TRP A 19 -4.72 -8.41 4.14
C TRP A 19 -3.71 -8.57 3.03
N LYS A 20 -2.47 -8.81 3.42
CA LYS A 20 -1.38 -9.08 2.50
C LYS A 20 -0.44 -10.12 3.09
N PRO A 21 0.17 -10.99 2.26
CA PRO A 21 1.24 -11.85 2.73
C PRO A 21 2.41 -11.00 3.23
N GLY A 22 3.08 -11.42 4.30
CA GLY A 22 4.35 -10.81 4.71
C GLY A 22 5.49 -11.25 3.80
N GLY A 23 6.56 -10.46 3.73
CA GLY A 23 7.77 -10.74 2.94
C GLY A 23 8.24 -9.54 2.12
N ASP A 24 9.17 -9.78 1.18
CA ASP A 24 9.85 -8.74 0.39
C ASP A 24 8.97 -8.05 -0.65
N VAL A 25 7.74 -8.52 -0.83
CA VAL A 25 6.89 -8.11 -1.94
C VAL A 25 5.67 -7.45 -1.36
N ILE A 26 5.65 -6.12 -1.25
CA ILE A 26 4.48 -5.25 -1.43
C ILE A 26 4.94 -3.79 -1.45
N HIS A 27 4.87 -3.16 -2.63
CA HIS A 27 4.70 -1.71 -2.72
C HIS A 27 3.20 -1.43 -2.62
N TYR A 28 2.80 -0.61 -1.65
CA TYR A 28 1.44 -0.11 -1.62
C TYR A 28 1.38 1.39 -1.40
N GLN A 29 0.40 1.99 -2.04
CA GLN A 29 0.10 3.41 -1.90
C GLN A 29 -1.32 3.55 -1.40
N ALA A 30 -1.50 4.42 -0.42
CA ALA A 30 -2.81 4.81 0.07
C ALA A 30 -2.90 6.34 0.14
N ALA A 31 -4.04 6.86 -0.27
CA ALA A 31 -4.39 8.27 -0.17
C ALA A 31 -5.83 8.41 0.33
N THR A 32 -6.11 9.51 1.04
CA THR A 32 -7.49 9.88 1.39
C THR A 32 -8.29 10.09 0.10
N HIS A 33 -9.41 9.39 -0.04
CA HIS A 33 -10.32 9.62 -1.18
C HIS A 33 -11.30 10.76 -0.91
N LEU A 34 -11.70 10.96 0.35
CA LEU A 34 -12.66 11.97 0.74
C LEU A 34 -12.07 13.39 0.61
N SER A 35 -12.89 14.34 0.17
CA SER A 35 -12.48 15.74 0.03
C SER A 35 -12.67 16.56 1.31
N ASP A 36 -13.44 16.05 2.26
CA ASP A 36 -13.92 16.76 3.45
C ASP A 36 -13.53 16.08 4.77
N ALA A 37 -12.87 14.92 4.70
CA ALA A 37 -12.51 14.13 5.87
C ALA A 37 -11.16 13.42 5.70
N ARG A 38 -10.53 13.08 6.81
CA ARG A 38 -9.28 12.30 6.84
C ARG A 38 -9.58 10.80 6.88
N THR A 39 -8.79 10.01 6.14
CA THR A 39 -8.76 8.56 6.30
C THR A 39 -7.69 8.15 7.31
N THR A 40 -8.04 7.23 8.22
CA THR A 40 -7.12 6.63 9.20
C THR A 40 -7.14 5.12 9.05
N PHE A 41 -5.96 4.51 8.98
CA PHE A 41 -5.80 3.06 8.93
C PHE A 41 -5.15 2.56 10.23
N ILE A 42 -5.58 1.38 10.69
CA ILE A 42 -4.88 0.62 11.72
C ILE A 42 -4.25 -0.58 11.02
N ALA A 43 -2.91 -0.63 11.01
CA ALA A 43 -2.16 -1.75 10.48
C ALA A 43 -1.74 -2.67 11.63
N VAL A 44 -2.13 -3.94 11.55
CA VAL A 44 -1.66 -5.00 12.44
C VAL A 44 -0.67 -5.84 11.65
N MET A 45 0.58 -5.86 12.09
CA MET A 45 1.67 -6.54 11.39
C MET A 45 2.40 -7.48 12.35
N VAL A 46 2.79 -8.65 11.85
CA VAL A 46 3.57 -9.64 12.59
C VAL A 46 4.91 -9.79 11.87
N CYS A 47 6.01 -9.60 12.61
CA CYS A 47 7.37 -9.68 12.07
C CYS A 47 8.24 -10.58 12.95
N THR A 48 9.29 -11.15 12.36
CA THR A 48 10.30 -11.91 13.07
C THR A 48 10.98 -11.04 14.14
N PRO A 49 11.22 -11.55 15.36
CA PRO A 49 11.96 -10.81 16.38
C PRO A 49 13.31 -10.30 15.87
N GLY A 50 13.63 -9.04 16.15
CA GLY A 50 14.91 -8.41 15.77
C GLY A 50 15.01 -7.97 14.31
N LYS A 51 13.98 -8.16 13.48
CA LYS A 51 13.92 -7.61 12.12
C LYS A 51 13.14 -6.29 12.07
N GLU A 52 13.46 -5.46 11.07
CA GLU A 52 12.65 -4.28 10.77
C GLU A 52 11.23 -4.70 10.34
N MET A 53 10.23 -3.99 10.87
CA MET A 53 8.81 -4.26 10.57
C MET A 53 8.41 -3.75 9.18
N LEU A 54 8.95 -2.61 8.78
CA LEU A 54 8.65 -1.92 7.52
C LEU A 54 9.90 -1.15 7.09
N THR A 55 10.26 -1.26 5.82
CA THR A 55 11.27 -0.41 5.19
C THR A 55 10.56 0.49 4.17
N TYR A 56 10.89 1.78 4.19
CA TYR A 56 10.36 2.72 3.19
C TYR A 56 11.17 2.63 1.92
N VAL A 57 10.46 2.62 0.80
CA VAL A 57 11.05 2.54 -0.52
C VAL A 57 11.36 3.95 -1.01
N GLY A 58 12.57 4.14 -1.53
CA GLY A 58 13.04 5.40 -2.08
C GLY A 58 12.42 5.73 -3.44
N ALA A 59 12.62 6.96 -3.90
CA ALA A 59 12.10 7.41 -5.20
C ALA A 59 12.65 6.60 -6.39
N ASP A 60 13.93 6.19 -6.32
CA ASP A 60 14.60 5.44 -7.39
C ASP A 60 13.97 4.05 -7.57
N GLU A 61 13.83 3.26 -6.50
CA GLU A 61 13.17 1.95 -6.56
C GLU A 61 11.69 2.08 -6.97
N LEU A 62 10.98 3.14 -6.52
CA LEU A 62 9.62 3.40 -6.99
C LEU A 62 9.55 3.64 -8.51
N ALA A 63 10.58 4.23 -9.11
CA ALA A 63 10.67 4.47 -10.54
C ALA A 63 11.02 3.19 -11.30
N GLU A 64 12.02 2.43 -10.85
CA GLU A 64 12.42 1.15 -11.45
C GLU A 64 11.24 0.17 -11.49
N ARG A 65 10.42 0.15 -10.43
CA ARG A 65 9.28 -0.77 -10.31
C ARG A 65 7.97 -0.23 -10.88
N ALA A 66 7.96 0.95 -11.51
CA ALA A 66 6.74 1.55 -12.05
C ALA A 66 6.01 0.62 -13.05
N HIS A 67 6.76 -0.20 -13.80
CA HIS A 67 6.24 -1.16 -14.77
C HIS A 67 5.46 -2.33 -14.15
N LEU A 68 5.59 -2.58 -12.83
CA LEU A 68 4.85 -3.63 -12.10
C LEU A 68 3.50 -3.12 -11.58
N ARG A 69 3.23 -1.82 -11.69
CA ARG A 69 1.99 -1.21 -11.23
C ARG A 69 0.91 -1.36 -12.29
N HIS A 70 -0.32 -1.56 -11.85
CA HIS A 70 -1.45 -1.39 -12.77
C HIS A 70 -1.51 0.05 -13.26
N PRO A 71 -1.87 0.26 -14.54
CA PRO A 71 -2.11 1.59 -15.06
C PRO A 71 -3.15 2.33 -14.21
N ARG A 72 -2.87 3.59 -13.87
CA ARG A 72 -3.89 4.44 -13.28
C ARG A 72 -4.82 4.97 -14.37
N PRO A 73 -6.14 5.04 -14.12
CA PRO A 73 -7.03 5.86 -14.91
C PRO A 73 -6.52 7.30 -14.95
N ALA A 74 -6.65 7.96 -16.11
CA ALA A 74 -6.34 9.38 -16.28
C ALA A 74 -7.35 10.28 -15.56
#